data_AF-I8U5G1-F1
#
_entry.id   AF-I8U5G1-F1
#
_cell.length_a   1.000
_cell.length_b   1.000
_cell.length_c   1.000
_cell.angle_alpha   90.00
_cell.angle_beta   90.00
_cell.angle_gamma   90.00
#
_symmetry.space_group_name_H-M   'P 1'
#
loop_
_entity.id
_entity.type
_entity.pdbx_description
1 polymer ?
#
loop_
_entity_poly.entity_id
_entity_poly.type
_entity_poly.pdbx_seq_one_letter_code
_entity_poly.pdbx_strand_id
1 'polypeptide(L)'
;MNMGSVYQPRHQQVCYSAILDKKQPVPVSDATEVDKKQDEVVYEKVDQSTPQLGIDPNQQDISAFPMLSDKGFLAQLQEFHEALVKAIVNIVERWWDDSVSDFPSRMPLEPQAEEILKVSWPLLLLKIEMNT
;
A
#
# COMPACT_ATOMS: atom_id res chain seq x y z
N MET A 1 -9.65 28.33 -28.58
CA MET A 1 -8.67 27.24 -28.51
C MET A 1 -8.64 26.76 -27.07
N ASN A 2 -9.35 25.67 -26.77
CA ASN A 2 -9.45 25.12 -25.42
C ASN A 2 -8.24 24.18 -25.22
N MET A 3 -7.22 24.63 -24.49
CA MET A 3 -6.14 23.74 -24.06
C MET A 3 -6.73 22.83 -22.98
N GLY A 4 -7.20 21.66 -23.40
CA GLY A 4 -7.59 20.60 -22.48
C GLY A 4 -6.38 20.27 -21.61
N SER A 5 -6.47 20.60 -20.32
CA SER A 5 -5.51 20.16 -19.32
C SER A 5 -5.47 18.64 -19.38
N VAL A 6 -4.40 18.08 -19.97
CA VAL A 6 -4.15 16.64 -19.95
C VAL A 6 -3.97 16.27 -18.49
N TYR A 7 -5.01 15.69 -17.89
CA TYR A 7 -4.94 15.18 -16.53
C TYR A 7 -3.86 14.08 -16.51
N GLN A 8 -2.71 14.39 -15.89
CA GLN A 8 -1.70 13.39 -15.62
C GLN A 8 -2.03 12.75 -14.27
N PRO A 9 -2.27 11.43 -14.22
CA PRO A 9 -2.51 10.74 -12.96
C PRO A 9 -1.32 10.92 -12.02
N ARG A 10 -1.60 11.29 -10.77
CA ARG A 10 -0.62 11.43 -9.68
C ARG A 10 0.02 10.10 -9.26
N HIS A 11 -0.64 9.00 -9.61
CA HIS A 11 -0.24 7.63 -9.35
C HIS A 11 -0.80 6.73 -10.46
N GLN A 12 0.05 6.04 -11.22
CA GLN A 12 -0.38 5.13 -12.30
C GLN A 12 0.65 4.03 -12.59
N GLN A 13 0.18 2.88 -13.06
CA GLN A 13 1.06 1.86 -13.64
C GLN A 13 1.56 2.35 -15.00
N VAL A 14 2.85 2.13 -15.27
CA VAL A 14 3.47 2.48 -16.54
C VAL A 14 4.15 1.29 -17.19
N CYS A 15 4.21 1.28 -18.52
CA CYS A 15 4.98 0.30 -19.29
C CYS A 15 6.38 0.86 -19.55
N TYR A 16 7.40 0.22 -19.01
CA TYR A 16 8.79 0.66 -19.10
C TYR A 16 9.31 0.56 -20.53
N SER A 17 9.05 -0.55 -21.23
CA SER A 17 9.45 -0.74 -22.63
C SER A 17 8.88 0.35 -23.54
N ALA A 18 7.62 0.76 -23.34
CA ALA A 18 7.01 1.83 -24.11
C ALA A 18 7.60 3.23 -23.80
N ILE A 19 8.06 3.45 -22.56
CA ILE A 19 8.73 4.71 -22.16
C ILE A 19 10.07 4.87 -22.90
N LEU A 20 10.82 3.78 -23.10
CA LEU A 20 12.13 3.84 -23.77
C LEU A 20 12.02 4.37 -25.21
N ASP A 21 10.96 3.98 -25.92
CA ASP A 21 10.70 4.44 -27.28
C ASP A 21 10.15 5.88 -27.30
N LYS A 22 9.07 6.12 -26.54
CA LYS A 22 8.33 7.39 -26.57
C LYS A 22 8.99 8.53 -25.78
N LYS A 23 10.00 8.22 -24.96
CA LYS A 23 10.73 9.15 -24.07
C LYS A 23 9.85 9.97 -23.12
N GLN A 24 8.66 9.45 -22.82
CA GLN A 24 7.71 10.04 -21.88
C GLN A 24 6.97 8.92 -21.15
N PRO A 25 6.42 9.16 -19.93
CA PRO A 25 5.60 8.18 -19.22
C PRO A 25 4.45 7.65 -20.08
N VAL A 26 4.32 6.32 -20.17
CA VAL A 26 3.26 5.65 -20.93
C VAL A 26 2.42 4.80 -19.96
N PRO A 27 1.13 5.13 -19.75
CA PRO A 27 0.23 4.27 -18.98
C PRO A 27 0.17 2.87 -19.60
N VAL A 28 0.02 1.83 -18.77
CA VAL A 28 -0.12 0.45 -19.27
C VAL A 28 -1.32 0.32 -20.22
N SER A 29 -2.40 1.05 -20.00
CA SER A 29 -3.57 1.08 -20.89
C SER A 29 -3.24 1.51 -22.32
N ASP A 30 -2.20 2.31 -22.49
CA ASP A 30 -1.84 2.96 -23.76
C ASP A 30 -0.60 2.31 -24.42
N ALA A 31 -0.05 1.28 -23.77
CA ALA A 31 1.09 0.51 -24.25
C ALA A 31 0.64 -0.57 -25.24
N THR A 32 1.50 -0.91 -26.20
CA THR A 32 1.21 -2.00 -27.14
C THR A 32 1.39 -3.35 -26.45
N GLU A 33 0.72 -4.39 -26.94
CA GLU A 33 0.89 -5.75 -26.40
C GLU A 33 2.33 -6.26 -26.55
N VAL A 34 3.07 -5.78 -27.55
CA VAL A 34 4.50 -6.09 -27.72
C VAL A 34 5.32 -5.51 -26.57
N ASP A 35 5.09 -4.24 -26.23
CA ASP A 35 5.80 -3.57 -25.13
C ASP A 35 5.48 -4.23 -23.78
N LYS A 36 4.20 -4.58 -23.55
CA LYS A 36 3.77 -5.25 -22.31
C LYS A 36 4.43 -6.61 -22.14
N LYS A 37 4.43 -7.42 -23.20
CA LYS A 37 5.06 -8.75 -23.17
C LYS A 37 6.57 -8.67 -22.97
N GLN A 38 7.21 -7.61 -23.48
CA GLN A 38 8.62 -7.37 -23.25
C GLN A 38 8.90 -7.06 -21.77
N ASP A 39 8.08 -6.21 -21.14
CA ASP A 39 8.19 -5.91 -19.70
C ASP A 39 7.95 -7.15 -18.84
N GLU A 40 6.97 -7.99 -19.16
CA GLU A 40 6.72 -9.26 -18.46
C GLU A 40 7.94 -10.18 -18.49
N VAL A 41 8.56 -10.36 -19.65
CA VAL A 41 9.79 -11.19 -19.80
C VAL A 41 10.96 -10.60 -19.03
N VAL A 42 11.07 -9.27 -18.94
CA VAL A 42 12.10 -8.61 -18.14
C VAL A 42 11.83 -8.81 -16.65
N TYR A 43 10.58 -8.64 -16.23
CA TYR A 43 10.18 -8.79 -14.83
C TYR A 43 10.38 -10.23 -14.33
N GLU A 44 10.01 -11.24 -15.13
CA GLU A 44 10.21 -12.66 -14.79
C GLU A 44 11.68 -12.97 -14.46
N LYS A 45 12.64 -12.35 -15.17
CA LYS A 45 14.07 -12.52 -14.87
C LYS A 45 14.46 -11.90 -13.54
N VAL A 46 13.89 -10.74 -13.20
CA VAL A 46 14.14 -10.04 -11.93
C VAL A 46 13.56 -10.84 -10.77
N ASP A 47 12.35 -11.33 -10.93
CA ASP A 47 11.62 -12.15 -9.95
C ASP A 47 12.41 -13.43 -9.62
N GLN A 48 12.86 -14.14 -10.66
CA GLN A 48 13.71 -15.33 -10.51
C GLN A 48 15.06 -15.05 -9.82
N SER A 49 15.57 -13.82 -9.92
CA SER A 49 16.86 -13.42 -9.36
C SER A 49 16.77 -12.89 -7.93
N THR A 50 15.57 -12.51 -7.47
CA THR A 50 15.39 -11.74 -6.23
C THR A 50 14.16 -12.26 -5.47
N PRO A 51 14.29 -13.35 -4.69
CA PRO A 51 13.16 -13.83 -3.91
C PRO A 51 12.74 -12.77 -2.87
N GLN A 52 11.50 -12.30 -2.96
CA GLN A 52 10.94 -11.38 -1.96
C GLN A 52 10.95 -12.07 -0.58
N LEU A 53 11.55 -11.41 0.40
CA LEU A 53 11.62 -11.94 1.76
C LEU A 53 10.22 -12.05 2.37
N GLY A 54 9.86 -13.25 2.82
CA GLY A 54 8.61 -13.50 3.55
C GLY A 54 7.37 -13.73 2.68
N ILE A 55 7.51 -13.82 1.35
CA ILE A 55 6.40 -14.19 0.45
C ILE A 55 6.76 -15.50 -0.26
N ASP A 56 5.85 -16.48 -0.24
CA ASP A 56 6.00 -17.70 -1.05
C ASP A 56 6.13 -17.29 -2.53
N PRO A 57 7.22 -17.66 -3.22
CA PRO A 57 7.40 -17.36 -4.64
C PRO A 57 6.23 -17.84 -5.52
N ASN A 58 5.52 -18.90 -5.11
CA ASN A 58 4.36 -19.42 -5.84
C ASN A 58 3.06 -18.65 -5.55
N GLN A 59 3.10 -17.62 -4.71
CA GLN A 59 1.97 -16.77 -4.34
C GLN A 59 2.23 -15.29 -4.67
N GLN A 60 3.34 -14.97 -5.34
CA GLN A 60 3.64 -13.61 -5.78
C GLN A 60 2.86 -13.29 -7.06
N ASP A 61 1.70 -12.65 -6.89
CA ASP A 61 1.01 -11.97 -7.99
C ASP A 61 1.45 -10.50 -8.00
N ILE A 62 2.69 -10.26 -8.42
CA ILE A 62 3.24 -8.91 -8.55
C ILE A 62 3.18 -8.51 -10.01
N SER A 63 2.59 -7.34 -10.27
CA SER A 63 2.49 -6.82 -11.62
C SER A 63 3.88 -6.52 -12.21
N ALA A 64 4.11 -6.93 -13.46
CA ALA A 64 5.30 -6.57 -14.22
C ALA A 64 5.44 -5.07 -14.48
N PHE A 65 4.39 -4.28 -14.21
CA PHE A 65 4.33 -2.87 -14.52
C PHE A 65 4.57 -2.01 -13.27
N PRO A 66 5.66 -1.22 -13.24
CA PRO A 66 5.97 -0.37 -12.09
C PRO A 66 4.95 0.75 -11.90
N MET A 67 4.77 1.17 -10.65
CA MET A 67 3.98 2.35 -10.29
C MET A 67 4.80 3.63 -10.40
N LEU A 68 4.37 4.55 -11.25
CA LEU A 68 4.85 5.92 -11.28
C LEU A 68 4.01 6.77 -10.33
N SER A 69 4.67 7.41 -9.36
CA SER A 69 4.03 8.30 -8.38
C SER A 69 4.77 9.63 -8.33
N ASP A 70 4.04 10.73 -8.21
CA ASP A 70 4.65 12.02 -7.93
C ASP A 70 4.92 12.23 -6.43
N LYS A 71 5.86 13.14 -6.11
CA LYS A 71 6.25 13.40 -4.71
C LYS A 71 5.11 13.94 -3.85
N GLY A 72 4.19 14.70 -4.44
CA GLY A 72 3.02 15.23 -3.74
C GLY A 72 2.05 14.12 -3.36
N PHE A 73 1.82 13.14 -4.25
CA PHE A 73 1.06 11.94 -3.91
C PHE A 73 1.70 11.17 -2.75
N LEU A 74 3.03 10.96 -2.78
CA LEU A 74 3.73 10.25 -1.71
C LEU A 74 3.64 10.98 -0.37
N ALA A 75 3.73 12.31 -0.37
CA ALA A 75 3.55 13.12 0.84
C ALA A 75 2.13 12.99 1.41
N GLN A 76 1.11 13.07 0.55
CA GLN A 76 -0.29 12.88 0.95
C GLN A 76 -0.54 11.47 1.50
N LEU A 77 0.06 10.44 0.88
CA LEU A 77 -0.05 9.07 1.35
C LEU A 77 0.59 8.90 2.74
N GLN A 78 1.73 9.56 2.98
CA GLN A 78 2.36 9.58 4.30
C GLN A 78 1.47 10.27 5.34
N GLU A 79 0.95 11.47 5.06
CA GLU A 79 0.05 12.19 5.96
C GLU A 79 -1.21 11.36 6.27
N PHE A 80 -1.78 10.71 5.25
CA PHE A 80 -2.90 9.80 5.41
C PHE A 80 -2.55 8.61 6.30
N HIS A 81 -1.39 7.99 6.08
CA HIS A 81 -0.91 6.88 6.90
C HIS A 81 -0.78 7.28 8.37
N GLU A 82 -0.16 8.42 8.66
CA GLU A 82 -0.02 8.94 10.02
C GLU A 82 -1.39 9.22 10.68
N ALA A 83 -2.33 9.79 9.93
CA ALA A 83 -3.69 10.03 10.42
C ALA A 83 -4.44 8.71 10.69
N LEU A 84 -4.28 7.72 9.81
CA LEU A 84 -4.89 6.40 9.96
C LEU A 84 -4.34 5.66 11.19
N VAL A 85 -3.03 5.68 11.40
CA VAL A 85 -2.40 5.10 12.59
C VAL A 85 -2.96 5.74 13.86
N LYS A 86 -3.03 7.07 13.91
CA LYS A 86 -3.61 7.81 15.05
C LYS A 86 -5.08 7.44 15.30
N ALA A 87 -5.88 7.34 14.24
CA ALA A 87 -7.29 6.97 14.35
C ALA A 87 -7.45 5.54 14.88
N ILE A 88 -6.67 4.58 14.38
CA ILE A 88 -6.69 3.19 14.84
C ILE A 88 -6.26 3.10 16.31
N VAL A 89 -5.17 3.75 16.68
CA VAL A 89 -4.69 3.81 18.07
C VAL A 89 -5.79 4.34 18.99
N ASN A 90 -6.43 5.45 18.62
CA ASN A 90 -7.51 6.02 19.43
C ASN A 90 -8.71 5.06 19.58
N ILE A 91 -9.07 4.32 18.53
CA ILE A 91 -10.14 3.33 18.58
C ILE A 91 -9.77 2.19 19.55
N VAL A 92 -8.55 1.68 19.47
CA VAL A 92 -8.11 0.55 20.32
C VAL A 92 -7.95 0.98 21.78
N GLU A 93 -7.44 2.18 22.06
CA GLU A 93 -7.40 2.72 23.43
C GLU A 93 -8.78 2.78 24.07
N ARG A 94 -9.79 3.15 23.29
CA ARG A 94 -11.19 3.28 23.74
C ARG A 94 -11.94 1.95 23.70
N TRP A 95 -11.31 0.89 23.22
CA TRP A 95 -11.98 -0.37 22.91
C TRP A 95 -12.72 -0.97 24.10
N TRP A 96 -12.12 -0.87 25.29
CA TRP A 96 -12.66 -1.47 26.52
C TRP A 96 -13.58 -0.55 27.31
N ASP A 97 -13.41 0.77 27.18
CA ASP A 97 -14.05 1.76 28.07
C ASP A 97 -15.19 2.53 27.38
N ASP A 98 -15.25 2.51 26.05
CA ASP A 98 -16.30 3.21 25.28
C ASP A 98 -17.60 2.40 25.23
N SER A 99 -18.43 2.61 26.26
CA SER A 99 -19.78 2.03 26.35
C SER A 99 -20.74 2.48 25.24
N VAL A 100 -20.48 3.58 24.54
CA VAL A 100 -21.34 4.06 23.45
C VAL A 100 -21.05 3.28 22.16
N SER A 101 -19.76 3.04 21.89
CA SER A 101 -19.33 2.32 20.69
C SER A 101 -19.41 0.80 20.85
N ASP A 102 -19.35 0.29 22.08
CA ASP A 102 -19.47 -1.14 22.44
C ASP A 102 -18.67 -2.06 21.50
N PHE A 103 -17.40 -1.69 21.29
CA PHE A 103 -16.50 -2.41 20.39
C PHE A 103 -16.34 -3.90 20.73
N PRO A 104 -16.26 -4.32 22.02
CA PRO A 104 -16.12 -5.73 22.36
C PRO A 104 -17.32 -6.56 21.87
N SER A 105 -18.53 -6.01 21.89
CA SER A 105 -19.71 -6.74 21.39
C SER A 105 -19.82 -6.75 19.87
N ARG A 106 -19.31 -5.70 19.20
CA ARG A 106 -19.31 -5.59 17.73
C ARG A 106 -18.22 -6.42 17.06
N MET A 107 -17.12 -6.67 17.76
CA MET A 107 -16.03 -7.54 17.31
C MET A 107 -15.56 -8.39 18.50
N PRO A 108 -16.31 -9.45 18.83
CA PRO A 108 -16.03 -10.29 19.97
C PRO A 108 -14.70 -11.02 19.78
N LEU A 109 -13.84 -10.88 20.78
CA LEU A 109 -12.59 -11.60 20.88
C LEU A 109 -12.78 -12.78 21.83
N GLU A 110 -11.94 -13.81 21.69
CA GLU A 110 -11.88 -14.85 22.70
C GLU A 110 -11.40 -14.24 24.04
N PRO A 111 -11.99 -14.63 25.19
CA PRO A 111 -11.67 -14.01 26.47
C PRO A 111 -10.17 -13.98 26.80
N GLN A 112 -9.45 -15.04 26.42
CA GLN A 112 -8.00 -15.13 26.59
C GLN A 112 -7.24 -14.13 25.71
N ALA A 113 -7.67 -13.94 24.46
CA ALA A 113 -7.06 -12.97 23.55
C ALA A 113 -7.33 -11.53 24.03
N GLU A 114 -8.54 -11.26 24.54
CA GLU A 114 -8.91 -9.96 25.09
C GLU A 114 -8.08 -9.60 26.34
N GLU A 115 -7.88 -10.54 27.25
CA GLU A 115 -7.05 -10.34 28.45
C GLU A 115 -5.59 -10.03 28.08
N ILE A 116 -5.02 -10.79 27.13
CA ILE A 116 -3.66 -10.55 26.64
C ILE A 116 -3.55 -9.17 25.99
N LEU A 117 -4.52 -8.78 25.16
CA LEU A 117 -4.51 -7.48 24.50
C LEU A 117 -4.63 -6.33 25.50
N LYS A 118 -5.51 -6.42 26.49
CA LYS A 118 -5.64 -5.41 27.56
C LYS A 118 -4.33 -5.19 28.32
N VAL A 119 -3.62 -6.28 28.64
CA VAL A 119 -2.35 -6.21 29.39
C VAL A 119 -1.19 -5.73 28.52
N SER A 120 -1.14 -6.15 27.25
CA SER A 120 -0.03 -5.85 26.34
C SER A 120 -0.17 -4.51 25.60
N TRP A 121 -1.37 -3.97 25.47
CA TRP A 121 -1.65 -2.74 24.71
C TRP A 121 -0.78 -1.54 25.11
N PRO A 122 -0.56 -1.22 26.40
CA PRO A 122 0.30 -0.09 26.78
C PRO A 122 1.75 -0.24 26.28
N LEU A 123 2.27 -1.47 26.25
CA LEU A 123 3.62 -1.75 25.75
C LEU A 123 3.68 -1.67 24.22
N LEU A 124 2.62 -2.11 23.54
CA LEU A 124 2.50 -1.99 22.07
C LEU A 124 2.37 -0.53 21.64
N LEU A 125 1.63 0.29 22.40
CA LEU A 125 1.49 1.72 22.13
C LEU A 125 2.84 2.44 22.19
N LEU A 126 3.64 2.20 23.24
CA LEU A 126 5.00 2.74 23.34
C LEU A 126 5.88 2.33 22.15
N LYS A 127 5.72 1.09 21.66
CA LYS A 127 6.47 0.61 20.48
C LYS A 127 6.07 1.36 19.20
N ILE A 128 4.78 1.66 19.04
CA ILE A 128 4.24 2.42 17.90
C ILE A 128 4.74 3.87 17.97
N GLU A 129 4.64 4.52 19.13
CA GLU A 129 5.09 5.91 19.32
C GLU A 129 6.60 6.09 19.11
N MET A 130 7.43 5.09 19.45
CA MET A 130 8.88 5.15 19.22
C MET A 130 9.29 4.94 17.76
N ASN A 131 8.40 4.40 16.93
CA ASN A 131 8.69 3.97 15.56
C ASN A 131 7.91 4.78 14.50
N THR A 132 7.19 5.82 14.94
CA THR A 132 6.48 6.82 14.12
C THR A 132 7.20 8.16 14.28
#